data_AF-A0A830FN98-F1
#
_entry.id   AF-A0A830FN98-F1
#
_cell.length_a   1.000
_cell.length_b   1.000
_cell.length_c   1.000
_cell.angle_alpha   90.00
_cell.angle_beta   90.00
_cell.angle_gamma   90.00
#
_symmetry.space_group_name_H-M   'P 1'
#
loop_
_entity.id
_entity.type
_entity.pdbx_description
1 polymer ?
#
loop_
_entity_poly.entity_id
_entity_poly.type
_entity_poly.pdbx_seq_one_letter_code
_entity_poly.pdbx_strand_id
1 'polypeptide(L)' 'MNVTEESDARERDDAHLQDVEPGAGCTEIWEHLSEERDEQTEE' A
#
# COMPACT_ATOMS: atom_id res chain seq x y z
N MET A 1 20.64 0.33 14.24
CA MET A 1 19.22 -0.06 14.19
C MET A 1 19.07 -0.96 12.99
N ASN A 2 18.81 -2.26 13.20
CA ASN A 2 18.74 -3.26 12.12
C ASN A 2 17.30 -3.79 12.06
N VAL A 3 16.49 -3.22 11.18
CA VAL A 3 15.17 -3.69 10.76
C VAL A 3 15.16 -3.28 9.28
N THR A 4 15.32 -4.16 8.31
CA THR A 4 14.31 -5.12 7.84
C THR A 4 14.98 -6.12 6.89
N GLU A 5 15.44 -7.27 7.39
CA GLU A 5 15.91 -8.39 6.54
C GLU A 5 15.16 -9.70 6.87
N GLU A 6 14.03 -9.63 7.59
CA GLU A 6 13.17 -10.77 7.95
C GLU A 6 11.77 -10.70 7.28
N SER A 7 11.64 -10.03 6.13
CA SER A 7 10.33 -9.84 5.46
C SER A 7 10.14 -10.69 4.20
N ASP A 8 10.89 -11.77 4.02
CA ASP A 8 10.87 -12.57 2.78
C ASP A 8 9.81 -13.71 2.75
N ALA A 9 8.93 -13.84 3.75
CA ALA A 9 7.99 -14.98 3.81
C ALA A 9 6.53 -14.66 4.20
N ARG A 10 6.17 -13.37 4.30
CA ARG A 10 4.78 -12.93 4.38
C ARG A 10 4.61 -11.96 3.22
N GLU A 11 3.55 -12.15 2.43
CA GLU A 11 3.12 -11.19 1.40
C GLU A 11 3.43 -9.78 1.91
N ARG A 12 4.28 -9.04 1.18
CA ARG A 12 4.85 -7.81 1.72
C ARG A 12 3.70 -6.94 2.16
N ASP A 13 3.72 -6.48 3.41
CA ASP A 13 2.63 -5.67 3.97
C ASP A 13 2.37 -4.42 3.10
N ASP A 14 3.38 -3.96 2.34
CA ASP A 14 3.34 -2.88 1.37
C ASP A 14 2.87 -3.25 -0.05
N ALA A 15 2.42 -4.48 -0.32
CA ALA A 15 2.02 -4.90 -1.66
C ALA A 15 0.90 -4.02 -2.27
N HIS A 16 -0.04 -3.57 -1.42
CA HIS A 16 -1.11 -2.64 -1.79
C HIS A 16 -0.63 -1.20 -2.05
N LEU A 17 0.63 -0.90 -1.77
CA LEU A 17 1.25 0.41 -2.03
C LEU A 17 2.12 0.40 -3.29
N GLN A 18 2.12 -0.70 -4.06
CA GLN A 18 2.93 -0.80 -5.27
C GLN A 18 2.47 0.13 -6.40
N ASP A 19 1.18 0.48 -6.43
CA ASP A 19 0.62 1.39 -7.43
C ASP A 19 0.73 2.88 -7.01
N VAL A 20 1.11 3.13 -5.76
CA VAL A 20 1.27 4.49 -5.22
C VAL A 20 2.64 5.08 -5.57
N GLU A 21 2.66 6.34 -6.03
CA GLU A 21 3.90 7.02 -6.39
C GLU A 21 4.84 7.20 -5.17
N PRO A 22 6.15 6.89 -5.30
CA PRO A 22 7.11 7.11 -4.24
C PRO A 22 7.21 8.61 -3.89
N GLY A 23 6.85 8.95 -2.66
CA GLY A 23 6.82 10.34 -2.18
C GLY A 23 5.42 10.96 -2.09
N ALA A 24 4.37 10.21 -2.43
CA ALA A 24 2.99 10.61 -2.18
C ALA A 24 2.78 10.96 -0.69
N GLY A 25 2.06 12.05 -0.45
CA GLY A 25 1.67 12.49 0.88
C GLY A 25 0.62 11.58 1.51
N CYS A 26 0.40 11.74 2.82
CA CYS A 26 -0.56 10.92 3.56
C CYS A 26 -1.99 11.03 3.00
N THR A 27 -2.39 12.22 2.53
CA THR A 27 -3.71 12.43 1.92
C THR A 27 -3.82 11.69 0.59
N GLU A 28 -2.82 11.81 -0.27
CA GLU A 28 -2.81 11.19 -1.61
C GLU A 28 -2.86 9.66 -1.53
N ILE A 29 -2.14 9.07 -0.56
CA ILE A 29 -2.20 7.62 -0.28
C ILE A 29 -3.63 7.21 0.12
N TRP A 30 -4.28 7.99 0.99
CA TRP A 30 -5.61 7.65 1.49
C TRP A 30 -6.68 7.76 0.40
N GLU A 31 -6.59 8.76 -0.48
CA GLU A 31 -7.48 8.93 -1.62
C GLU A 31 -7.39 7.70 -2.54
N HIS A 32 -6.18 7.33 -2.97
CA HIS A 32 -5.96 6.15 -3.82
C HIS A 32 -6.51 4.86 -3.21
N LEU A 33 -6.17 4.58 -1.95
CA LEU A 33 -6.66 3.39 -1.24
C LEU A 33 -8.16 3.44 -0.90
N SER A 34 -8.79 4.61 -0.93
CA SER A 34 -10.24 4.70 -0.77
C SER A 34 -10.92 4.34 -2.09
N GLU A 35 -10.48 4.94 -3.19
CA GLU A 35 -10.99 4.70 -4.54
C GLU A 35 -10.91 3.20 -4.90
N GLU A 36 -9.75 2.58 -4.74
CA GLU A 36 -9.57 1.14 -5.00
C GLU A 36 -10.54 0.26 -4.19
N ARG A 37 -10.88 0.67 -2.97
CA ARG A 37 -11.73 -0.10 -2.07
C ARG A 37 -13.20 0.00 -2.42
N ASP A 38 -13.64 1.18 -2.88
CA ASP A 38 -14.97 1.39 -3.45
C ASP A 38 -15.10 0.56 -4.74
N GLU A 39 -14.11 0.61 -5.64
CA GLU A 39 -14.06 -0.19 -6.87
C GLU A 39 -14.11 -1.71 -6.59
N GLN A 40 -13.37 -2.20 -5.60
CA GLN A 40 -13.37 -3.61 -5.18
C GLN A 40 -14.67 -4.05 -4.49
N THR A 41 -15.44 -3.11 -3.94
CA THR A 41 -16.70 -3.40 -3.24
C THR A 41 -17.89 -3.45 -4.21
N GLU A 42 -17.78 -2.84 -5.38
CA GLU A 42 -18.82 -2.79 -6.42
C GLU A 42 -18.82 -3.99 -7.38
N GLU A 43 -18.35 -5.18 -6.92
CA GLU A 43 -18.44 -6.48 -7.62
C GLU A 43 -19.48 -7.45 -7.03
#